data_AF-A0A024UMY2-F1
#
_entry.id   AF-A0A024UMY2-F1
#
_cell.length_a   1.000
_cell.length_b   1.000
_cell.length_c   1.000
_cell.angle_alpha   90.00
_cell.angle_beta   90.00
_cell.angle_gamma   90.00
#
_symmetry.space_group_name_H-M   'P 1'
#
loop_
_entity.id
_entity.type
_entity.pdbx_description
1 polymer ?
#
loop_
_entity_poly.entity_id
_entity_poly.type
_entity_poly.pdbx_seq_one_letter_code
_entity_poly.pdbx_strand_id
1 'polypeptide(L)'
;MRLVHFRQALRHRTSWRSVSSWAGRSLTDASEALANGTVTSVALTQACMDQIEATRGFNMFVATTFDAALEHAAEADKRRRDGRARGPLDGIPVGVKDIFCMRNAVPTTACSKILQGFVAPYESTATQRLLDAGAIPLGKLNMDEFAMGSGTTYSTFGPTINPWSKNLGEQALVAGGSSGASAAAVASGCCFAALGSDTGGSVRQPAAYCGVTGLKPNYGRISRHGMIAFASSLDTPGILTKTIRDASIVLQAIAGPDGHDSTALPDKLSSQWEAAASRKQLTVGVPKEYYVKELPETILKVWDQGIEWLQQAGVRVVETSLPTTKYALPTYYIIACAEASSNLSRYDGVRYGFRAELNRDAATDTTDNQANALHDSYCRTRSEGFGDEVQVRRRSWIATGPWTVRLAFYGGWK
;
A
#
# COMPACT_ATOMS: atom_id res chain seq x y z
N MET A 1 -1.91 -31.51 25.32
CA MET A 1 -3.29 -31.05 25.65
C MET A 1 -3.34 -29.58 26.15
N ARG A 2 -2.44 -28.69 25.70
CA ARG A 2 -2.43 -27.24 26.01
C ARG A 2 -2.00 -26.41 24.80
N LEU A 3 -2.71 -26.56 23.68
CA LEU A 3 -2.56 -25.72 22.47
C LEU A 3 -3.92 -25.26 21.91
N VAL A 4 -5.02 -25.61 22.58
CA VAL A 4 -6.40 -25.34 22.13
C VAL A 4 -6.95 -24.03 22.72
N HIS A 5 -6.31 -23.46 23.74
CA HIS A 5 -6.84 -22.26 24.43
C HIS A 5 -6.44 -20.91 23.82
N PHE A 6 -5.53 -20.86 22.83
CA PHE A 6 -5.20 -19.59 22.16
C PHE A 6 -6.15 -19.22 21.01
N ARG A 7 -7.02 -20.13 20.56
CA ARG A 7 -8.01 -19.84 19.51
C ARG A 7 -9.30 -19.16 19.99
N GLN A 8 -9.50 -19.00 21.30
CA GLN A 8 -10.75 -18.48 21.87
C GLN A 8 -10.74 -16.97 22.18
N ALA A 9 -9.60 -16.29 22.20
CA ALA A 9 -9.55 -14.86 22.57
C ALA A 9 -9.77 -13.86 21.41
N LEU A 10 -9.89 -14.33 20.16
CA LEU A 10 -10.16 -13.49 18.98
C LEU A 10 -11.59 -13.61 18.44
N ARG A 11 -12.46 -14.37 19.11
CA ARG A 11 -13.86 -14.50 18.71
C ARG A 11 -14.69 -13.42 19.41
N HIS A 12 -15.35 -12.59 18.59
CA HIS A 12 -16.38 -11.62 18.96
C HIS A 12 -15.91 -10.35 19.68
N ARG A 13 -15.15 -9.51 18.97
CA ARG A 13 -15.48 -8.08 18.94
C ARG A 13 -15.90 -7.74 17.52
N THR A 14 -17.17 -7.99 17.20
CA THR A 14 -17.82 -7.31 16.07
C THR A 14 -17.57 -5.83 16.26
N SER A 15 -16.79 -5.21 15.36
CA SER A 15 -16.73 -3.76 15.31
C SER A 15 -18.16 -3.28 15.11
N TRP A 16 -18.54 -2.20 15.77
CA TRP A 16 -19.91 -1.68 15.89
C TRP A 16 -20.52 -1.20 14.55
N ARG A 17 -19.92 -1.57 13.42
CA ARG A 17 -20.17 -1.04 12.08
C ARG A 17 -20.08 -2.10 10.97
N SER A 18 -20.10 -3.38 11.33
CA SER A 18 -20.12 -4.49 10.37
C SER A 18 -21.55 -4.79 9.93
N VAL A 19 -21.82 -4.77 8.63
CA VAL A 19 -23.11 -5.19 8.05
C VAL A 19 -23.07 -6.61 7.48
N SER A 20 -21.90 -7.24 7.45
CA SER A 20 -21.70 -8.60 6.95
C SER A 20 -21.07 -9.53 7.98
N SER A 21 -21.49 -10.79 8.00
CA SER A 21 -20.84 -11.84 8.82
C SER A 21 -19.42 -12.19 8.32
N TRP A 22 -19.08 -11.76 7.10
CA TRP A 22 -17.76 -11.97 6.48
C TRP A 22 -16.73 -10.93 6.90
N ALA A 23 -17.13 -9.77 7.42
CA ALA A 23 -16.19 -8.68 7.72
C ALA A 23 -15.11 -9.07 8.75
N GLY A 24 -15.43 -10.03 9.64
CA GLY A 24 -14.49 -10.59 10.62
C GLY A 24 -13.73 -11.84 10.18
N ARG A 25 -14.00 -12.38 8.98
CA ARG A 25 -13.42 -13.63 8.48
C ARG A 25 -12.12 -13.37 7.71
N SER A 26 -11.23 -14.36 7.72
CA SER A 26 -9.95 -14.30 6.99
C SER A 26 -10.14 -14.61 5.50
N LEU A 27 -9.13 -14.28 4.68
CA LEU A 27 -9.10 -14.70 3.28
C LEU A 27 -9.16 -16.22 3.15
N THR A 28 -8.41 -16.91 4.02
CA THR A 28 -8.41 -18.37 4.07
C THR A 28 -9.80 -18.94 4.34
N ASP A 29 -10.55 -18.38 5.32
CA ASP A 29 -11.94 -18.81 5.60
C ASP A 29 -12.85 -18.63 4.37
N ALA A 30 -12.73 -17.50 3.66
CA ALA A 30 -13.51 -17.21 2.47
C ALA A 30 -13.15 -18.16 1.30
N SER A 31 -11.86 -18.42 1.10
CA SER A 31 -11.38 -19.38 0.10
C SER A 31 -11.90 -20.79 0.37
N GLU A 32 -11.89 -21.24 1.63
CA GLU A 32 -12.41 -22.56 2.02
C GLU A 32 -13.92 -22.64 1.82
N ALA A 33 -14.66 -21.59 2.14
CA ALA A 33 -16.10 -21.53 1.92
C ALA A 33 -16.47 -21.58 0.43
N LEU A 34 -15.73 -20.88 -0.43
CA LEU A 34 -15.88 -20.96 -1.89
C LEU A 34 -15.54 -22.36 -2.43
N ALA A 35 -14.51 -23.00 -1.89
CA ALA A 35 -14.13 -24.36 -2.29
C ALA A 35 -15.20 -25.39 -1.91
N ASN A 36 -15.83 -25.20 -0.75
CA ASN A 36 -16.89 -26.07 -0.24
C ASN A 36 -18.28 -25.73 -0.80
N GLY A 37 -18.41 -24.67 -1.61
CA GLY A 37 -19.69 -24.21 -2.15
C GLY A 37 -20.67 -23.67 -1.10
N THR A 38 -20.20 -23.32 0.10
CA THR A 38 -21.06 -22.77 1.16
C THR A 38 -21.37 -21.28 0.95
N VAL A 39 -20.62 -20.63 0.07
CA VAL A 39 -20.87 -19.26 -0.41
C VAL A 39 -20.44 -19.17 -1.87
N THR A 40 -21.05 -18.26 -2.64
CA THR A 40 -20.61 -17.92 -3.99
C THR A 40 -19.69 -16.71 -3.97
N SER A 41 -18.86 -16.56 -4.99
CA SER A 41 -18.00 -15.38 -5.18
C SER A 41 -18.85 -14.13 -5.34
N VAL A 42 -19.96 -14.19 -6.08
CA VAL A 42 -20.90 -13.06 -6.19
C VAL A 42 -21.42 -12.63 -4.81
N ALA A 43 -21.82 -13.57 -3.96
CA ALA A 43 -22.32 -13.25 -2.62
C ALA A 43 -21.22 -12.65 -1.71
N LEU A 44 -19.98 -13.15 -1.79
CA LEU A 44 -18.85 -12.56 -1.07
C LEU A 44 -18.53 -11.14 -1.54
N THR A 45 -18.52 -10.93 -2.87
CA THR A 45 -18.27 -9.63 -3.47
C THR A 45 -19.35 -8.62 -3.06
N GLN A 46 -20.63 -9.01 -3.13
CA GLN A 46 -21.74 -8.16 -2.67
C GLN A 46 -21.60 -7.81 -1.19
N ALA A 47 -21.24 -8.78 -0.34
CA ALA A 47 -21.04 -8.53 1.08
C ALA A 47 -19.91 -7.51 1.37
N CYS A 48 -18.83 -7.51 0.57
CA CYS A 48 -17.80 -6.49 0.65
C CYS A 48 -18.27 -5.13 0.15
N MET A 49 -19.07 -5.08 -0.93
CA MET A 49 -19.67 -3.84 -1.44
C MET A 49 -20.58 -3.19 -0.40
N ASP A 50 -21.47 -3.97 0.22
CA ASP A 50 -22.36 -3.49 1.28
C ASP A 50 -21.57 -2.93 2.47
N GLN A 51 -20.44 -3.57 2.82
CA GLN A 51 -19.53 -3.08 3.86
C GLN A 51 -18.83 -1.78 3.45
N ILE A 52 -18.42 -1.63 2.19
CA ILE A 52 -17.85 -0.38 1.66
C ILE A 52 -18.87 0.75 1.74
N GLU A 53 -20.12 0.50 1.32
CA GLU A 53 -21.21 1.47 1.41
C GLU A 53 -21.48 1.90 2.85
N ALA A 54 -21.59 0.93 3.78
CA ALA A 54 -21.80 1.20 5.21
C ALA A 54 -20.64 1.94 5.89
N THR A 55 -19.45 1.93 5.28
CA THR A 55 -18.24 2.56 5.83
C THR A 55 -17.72 3.73 5.01
N ARG A 56 -18.51 4.28 4.06
CA ARG A 56 -18.11 5.44 3.24
C ARG A 56 -17.54 6.60 4.05
N GLY A 57 -18.09 6.87 5.23
CA GLY A 57 -17.63 7.95 6.12
C GLY A 57 -16.18 7.81 6.61
N PHE A 58 -15.54 6.65 6.44
CA PHE A 58 -14.12 6.45 6.74
C PHE A 58 -13.18 6.77 5.56
N ASN A 59 -13.74 7.06 4.38
CA ASN A 59 -13.01 7.50 3.20
C ASN A 59 -11.85 6.58 2.78
N MET A 60 -12.16 5.28 2.66
CA MET A 60 -11.18 4.24 2.33
C MET A 60 -11.00 4.04 0.82
N PHE A 61 -12.03 4.31 0.02
CA PHE A 61 -12.02 4.13 -1.44
C PHE A 61 -12.14 5.48 -2.12
N VAL A 62 -11.29 5.75 -3.11
CA VAL A 62 -11.35 6.95 -3.97
C VAL A 62 -12.08 6.67 -5.28
N ALA A 63 -12.15 5.41 -5.69
CA ALA A 63 -12.95 4.95 -6.82
C ALA A 63 -13.31 3.47 -6.63
N THR A 64 -14.48 3.05 -7.12
CA THR A 64 -14.95 1.66 -7.05
C THR A 64 -15.11 1.06 -8.45
N THR A 65 -14.96 -0.26 -8.56
CA THR A 65 -15.11 -1.02 -9.81
C THR A 65 -16.21 -2.06 -9.67
N PHE A 66 -17.34 -1.70 -9.05
CA PHE A 66 -18.35 -2.66 -8.60
C PHE A 66 -18.97 -3.50 -9.72
N ASP A 67 -19.33 -2.88 -10.83
CA ASP A 67 -19.92 -3.62 -11.96
C ASP A 67 -18.95 -4.68 -12.49
N ALA A 68 -17.71 -4.29 -12.80
CA ALA A 68 -16.66 -5.21 -13.22
C ALA A 68 -16.32 -6.26 -12.14
N ALA A 69 -16.39 -5.90 -10.86
CA ALA A 69 -16.17 -6.83 -9.76
C ALA A 69 -17.25 -7.94 -9.70
N LEU A 70 -18.52 -7.60 -9.95
CA LEU A 70 -19.60 -8.58 -10.04
C LEU A 70 -19.44 -9.48 -11.27
N GLU A 71 -19.01 -8.94 -12.40
CA GLU A 71 -18.68 -9.74 -13.60
C GLU A 71 -17.57 -10.75 -13.31
N HIS A 72 -16.45 -10.31 -12.74
CA HIS A 72 -15.36 -11.20 -12.36
C HIS A 72 -15.78 -12.24 -11.31
N ALA A 73 -16.67 -11.89 -10.39
CA ALA A 73 -17.24 -12.80 -9.41
C ALA A 73 -18.09 -13.90 -10.08
N ALA A 74 -18.96 -13.53 -11.02
CA ALA A 74 -19.77 -14.48 -11.77
C ALA A 74 -18.91 -15.43 -12.62
N GLU A 75 -17.83 -14.92 -13.21
CA GLU A 75 -16.85 -15.74 -13.91
C GLU A 75 -16.10 -16.70 -13.00
N ALA A 76 -15.72 -16.25 -11.78
CA ALA A 76 -15.09 -17.11 -10.78
C ALA A 76 -16.03 -18.24 -10.34
N ASP A 77 -17.31 -17.92 -10.11
CA ASP A 77 -18.32 -18.93 -9.80
C ASP A 77 -18.50 -19.94 -10.94
N LYS A 78 -18.48 -19.48 -12.19
CA LYS A 78 -18.50 -20.37 -13.37
C LYS A 78 -17.27 -21.28 -13.41
N ARG A 79 -16.05 -20.73 -13.26
CA ARG A 79 -14.81 -21.51 -13.21
C ARG A 79 -14.85 -22.57 -12.11
N ARG A 80 -15.36 -22.20 -10.93
CA ARG A 80 -15.48 -23.12 -9.78
C ARG A 80 -16.47 -24.25 -10.04
N ARG A 81 -17.67 -23.96 -10.58
CA ARG A 81 -18.65 -24.99 -10.97
C ARG A 81 -18.09 -25.96 -12.01
N ASP A 82 -17.27 -25.46 -12.94
CA ASP A 82 -16.64 -26.27 -13.98
C ASP A 82 -15.40 -27.05 -13.50
N GLY A 83 -15.04 -26.98 -12.20
CA GLY A 83 -13.83 -27.61 -11.66
C GLY A 83 -12.52 -26.97 -12.13
N ARG A 84 -12.55 -25.72 -12.61
CA ARG A 84 -11.43 -24.96 -13.17
C ARG A 84 -11.00 -23.79 -12.28
N ALA A 85 -11.14 -23.93 -10.96
CA ALA A 85 -10.72 -22.92 -10.00
C ALA A 85 -9.22 -22.63 -10.11
N ARG A 86 -8.82 -21.36 -10.10
CA ARG A 86 -7.42 -20.91 -10.28
C ARG A 86 -6.57 -20.94 -9.02
N GLY A 87 -7.16 -21.32 -7.89
CA GLY A 87 -6.48 -21.46 -6.61
C GLY A 87 -7.18 -20.69 -5.48
N PRO A 88 -6.46 -20.40 -4.38
CA PRO A 88 -7.06 -19.82 -3.17
C PRO A 88 -7.57 -18.39 -3.33
N LEU A 89 -7.13 -17.67 -4.36
CA LEU A 89 -7.57 -16.29 -4.65
C LEU A 89 -8.74 -16.23 -5.64
N ASP A 90 -9.11 -17.33 -6.29
CA ASP A 90 -10.13 -17.30 -7.35
C ASP A 90 -11.51 -16.98 -6.76
N GLY A 91 -12.04 -15.80 -7.07
CA GLY A 91 -13.28 -15.29 -6.52
C GLY A 91 -13.17 -14.50 -5.22
N ILE A 92 -11.95 -14.12 -4.80
CA ILE A 92 -11.72 -13.36 -3.56
C ILE A 92 -11.68 -11.85 -3.83
N PRO A 93 -12.53 -11.04 -3.16
CA PRO A 93 -12.48 -9.58 -3.22
C PRO A 93 -11.22 -8.96 -2.58
N VAL A 94 -10.54 -8.08 -3.32
CA VAL A 94 -9.32 -7.38 -2.91
C VAL A 94 -9.39 -5.88 -3.16
N GLY A 95 -8.67 -5.09 -2.36
CA GLY A 95 -8.50 -3.65 -2.56
C GLY A 95 -7.13 -3.29 -3.16
N VAL A 96 -7.05 -2.21 -3.94
CA VAL A 96 -5.80 -1.82 -4.60
C VAL A 96 -5.47 -0.37 -4.28
N LYS A 97 -4.32 -0.09 -3.62
CA LYS A 97 -3.85 1.29 -3.41
C LYS A 97 -3.83 2.09 -4.72
N ASP A 98 -4.19 3.37 -4.66
CA ASP A 98 -4.29 4.25 -5.83
C ASP A 98 -2.95 4.62 -6.51
N ILE A 99 -1.90 3.85 -6.25
CA ILE A 99 -0.58 3.99 -6.87
C ILE A 99 -0.32 2.93 -7.96
N PHE A 100 -1.10 1.84 -7.97
CA PHE A 100 -0.98 0.77 -8.97
C PHE A 100 -1.84 1.07 -10.18
N CYS A 101 -1.27 1.16 -11.37
CA CYS A 101 -2.05 1.32 -12.60
C CYS A 101 -2.96 0.13 -12.84
N MET A 102 -4.23 0.40 -13.14
CA MET A 102 -5.22 -0.59 -13.57
C MET A 102 -5.72 -0.25 -14.97
N ARG A 103 -5.58 -1.16 -15.91
CA ARG A 103 -5.81 -0.90 -17.34
C ARG A 103 -7.29 -0.66 -17.61
N ASN A 104 -7.62 0.47 -18.22
CA ASN A 104 -8.99 0.80 -18.65
C ASN A 104 -10.05 0.63 -17.55
N ALA A 105 -9.65 0.74 -16.28
CA ALA A 105 -10.53 0.70 -15.14
C ALA A 105 -10.86 2.14 -14.72
N VAL A 106 -10.96 2.37 -13.42
CA VAL A 106 -11.04 3.71 -12.83
C VAL A 106 -9.68 4.43 -12.87
N PRO A 107 -9.66 5.78 -12.84
CA PRO A 107 -8.43 6.56 -12.86
C PRO A 107 -7.44 6.15 -11.76
N THR A 108 -6.14 6.20 -12.06
CA THR A 108 -5.07 6.02 -11.08
C THR A 108 -4.48 7.39 -10.75
N THR A 109 -4.74 7.92 -9.57
CA THR A 109 -4.44 9.34 -9.29
C THR A 109 -3.29 9.56 -8.31
N ALA A 110 -2.79 8.49 -7.68
CA ALA A 110 -1.90 8.59 -6.52
C ALA A 110 -2.42 9.58 -5.46
N CYS A 111 -3.75 9.70 -5.36
CA CYS A 111 -4.46 10.68 -4.55
C CYS A 111 -4.01 12.14 -4.73
N SER A 112 -3.60 12.49 -5.95
CA SER A 112 -3.13 13.83 -6.35
C SER A 112 -4.01 14.44 -7.43
N LYS A 113 -4.23 15.75 -7.34
CA LYS A 113 -4.88 16.52 -8.39
C LYS A 113 -4.07 16.49 -9.69
N ILE A 114 -2.74 16.38 -9.65
CA ILE A 114 -1.92 16.40 -10.87
C ILE A 114 -2.20 15.22 -11.81
N LEU A 115 -2.78 14.13 -11.29
CA LEU A 115 -3.18 12.94 -12.05
C LEU A 115 -4.69 12.81 -12.18
N GLN A 116 -5.44 13.90 -11.94
CA GLN A 116 -6.87 13.93 -12.18
C GLN A 116 -7.18 13.50 -13.62
N GLY A 117 -8.07 12.51 -13.77
CA GLY A 117 -8.47 11.99 -15.07
C GLY A 117 -7.48 11.03 -15.75
N PHE A 118 -6.36 10.67 -15.10
CA PHE A 118 -5.42 9.70 -15.67
C PHE A 118 -6.00 8.27 -15.68
N VAL A 119 -6.47 7.82 -16.83
CA VAL A 119 -6.85 6.43 -17.09
C VAL A 119 -5.61 5.68 -17.60
N ALA A 120 -5.15 4.69 -16.85
CA ALA A 120 -3.92 3.98 -17.20
C ALA A 120 -4.11 3.12 -18.46
N PRO A 121 -3.25 3.25 -19.49
CA PRO A 121 -3.33 2.44 -20.71
C PRO A 121 -2.72 1.03 -20.54
N TYR A 122 -2.19 0.72 -19.35
CA TYR A 122 -1.53 -0.54 -19.02
C TYR A 122 -1.89 -0.99 -17.60
N GLU A 123 -1.66 -2.28 -17.33
CA GLU A 123 -1.91 -2.92 -16.04
C GLU A 123 -0.59 -3.04 -15.28
N SER A 124 -0.58 -2.77 -13.97
CA SER A 124 0.59 -3.05 -13.14
C SER A 124 0.82 -4.56 -13.03
N THR A 125 2.08 -5.00 -12.91
CA THR A 125 2.37 -6.43 -12.84
C THR A 125 1.72 -7.09 -11.61
N ALA A 126 1.66 -6.37 -10.48
CA ALA A 126 1.04 -6.88 -9.26
C ALA A 126 -0.47 -7.11 -9.42
N THR A 127 -1.19 -6.16 -10.03
CA THR A 127 -2.64 -6.27 -10.26
C THR A 127 -2.96 -7.27 -11.37
N GLN A 128 -2.17 -7.36 -12.44
CA GLN A 128 -2.31 -8.41 -13.45
C GLN A 128 -2.20 -9.80 -12.82
N ARG A 129 -1.19 -10.04 -11.96
CA ARG A 129 -1.03 -11.33 -11.28
C ARG A 129 -2.18 -11.66 -10.33
N LEU A 130 -2.81 -10.67 -9.70
CA LEU A 130 -4.02 -10.88 -8.91
C LEU A 130 -5.20 -11.31 -9.80
N LEU A 131 -5.41 -10.64 -10.93
CA LEU A 131 -6.45 -10.99 -11.91
C LEU A 131 -6.22 -12.39 -12.49
N ASP A 132 -4.97 -12.73 -12.81
CA ASP A 132 -4.58 -14.05 -13.31
C ASP A 132 -4.88 -15.14 -12.27
N ALA A 133 -4.67 -14.85 -10.98
CA ALA A 133 -5.04 -15.74 -9.87
C ALA A 133 -6.57 -15.78 -9.59
N GLY A 134 -7.36 -14.97 -10.30
CA GLY A 134 -8.82 -14.88 -10.16
C GLY A 134 -9.31 -14.00 -9.02
N ALA A 135 -8.44 -13.18 -8.41
CA ALA A 135 -8.85 -12.19 -7.42
C ALA A 135 -9.69 -11.08 -8.07
N ILE A 136 -10.52 -10.41 -7.26
CA ILE A 136 -11.52 -9.45 -7.72
C ILE A 136 -11.21 -8.07 -7.14
N PRO A 137 -10.59 -7.15 -7.90
CA PRO A 137 -10.39 -5.78 -7.45
C PRO A 137 -11.72 -5.05 -7.25
N LEU A 138 -11.95 -4.52 -6.05
CA LEU A 138 -13.15 -3.73 -5.71
C LEU A 138 -13.01 -2.24 -6.04
N GLY A 139 -11.79 -1.77 -6.28
CA GLY A 139 -11.51 -0.39 -6.63
C GLY A 139 -10.16 0.12 -6.11
N LYS A 140 -10.03 1.44 -6.11
CA LYS A 140 -8.83 2.18 -5.71
C LYS A 140 -8.97 2.68 -4.29
N LEU A 141 -7.98 2.36 -3.48
CA LEU A 141 -7.92 2.73 -2.07
C LEU A 141 -7.16 4.05 -1.90
N ASN A 142 -7.65 4.87 -0.98
CA ASN A 142 -7.08 6.15 -0.63
C ASN A 142 -5.64 6.02 -0.08
N MET A 143 -4.86 7.09 -0.16
CA MET A 143 -3.47 7.14 0.28
C MET A 143 -3.00 8.59 0.46
N ASP A 144 -1.90 8.79 1.19
CA ASP A 144 -1.20 10.09 1.11
C ASP A 144 -0.76 10.34 -0.34
N GLU A 145 -0.85 11.59 -0.77
CA GLU A 145 -0.50 12.03 -2.12
C GLU A 145 0.89 11.54 -2.53
N PHE A 146 1.01 10.84 -3.66
CA PHE A 146 2.26 10.24 -4.14
C PHE A 146 3.01 9.37 -3.10
N ALA A 147 2.26 8.75 -2.18
CA ALA A 147 2.78 7.96 -1.08
C ALA A 147 3.59 8.75 -0.03
N MET A 148 3.50 10.08 -0.05
CA MET A 148 4.25 10.99 0.82
C MET A 148 3.46 11.39 2.06
N GLY A 149 3.55 10.58 3.11
CA GLY A 149 2.92 10.86 4.39
C GLY A 149 2.82 9.62 5.27
N SER A 150 2.33 9.82 6.50
CA SER A 150 2.24 8.79 7.53
C SER A 150 0.87 8.75 8.21
N GLY A 151 -0.13 9.42 7.64
CA GLY A 151 -1.48 9.55 8.22
C GLY A 151 -2.63 9.36 7.23
N THR A 152 -2.35 9.29 5.92
CA THR A 152 -3.36 9.39 4.86
C THR A 152 -4.17 10.68 4.99
N THR A 153 -3.51 11.77 5.38
CA THR A 153 -4.11 13.11 5.59
C THR A 153 -3.82 14.05 4.42
N TYR A 154 -2.82 13.74 3.59
CA TYR A 154 -2.45 14.54 2.43
C TYR A 154 -3.20 14.17 1.15
N SER A 155 -4.14 13.23 1.20
CA SER A 155 -4.95 12.88 0.04
C SER A 155 -5.78 14.07 -0.45
N THR A 156 -5.81 14.30 -1.77
CA THR A 156 -6.73 15.27 -2.37
C THR A 156 -8.22 14.90 -2.20
N PHE A 157 -8.53 13.65 -1.85
CA PHE A 157 -9.89 13.17 -1.57
C PHE A 157 -10.26 13.29 -0.09
N GLY A 158 -9.42 13.92 0.72
CA GLY A 158 -9.59 14.02 2.17
C GLY A 158 -9.05 12.82 2.94
N PRO A 159 -9.00 12.91 4.28
CA PRO A 159 -8.31 11.94 5.11
C PRO A 159 -9.03 10.59 5.19
N THR A 160 -8.28 9.49 5.32
CA THR A 160 -8.84 8.21 5.75
C THR A 160 -8.86 8.12 7.27
N ILE A 161 -10.01 7.75 7.81
CA ILE A 161 -10.22 7.59 9.25
C ILE A 161 -9.93 6.15 9.66
N ASN A 162 -9.24 5.97 10.78
CA ASN A 162 -8.98 4.66 11.36
C ASN A 162 -10.31 4.01 11.84
N PRO A 163 -10.58 2.74 11.51
CA PRO A 163 -11.81 2.07 11.93
C PRO A 163 -11.95 1.87 13.44
N TRP A 164 -10.86 2.02 14.21
CA TRP A 164 -10.90 2.01 15.68
C TRP A 164 -11.32 3.36 16.29
N SER A 165 -11.55 4.39 15.46
CA SER A 165 -12.01 5.69 15.92
C SER A 165 -13.42 5.62 16.49
N LYS A 166 -13.65 6.32 17.61
CA LYS A 166 -14.98 6.42 18.24
C LYS A 166 -15.92 7.39 17.51
N ASN A 167 -15.36 8.35 16.78
CA ASN A 167 -16.08 9.35 15.99
C ASN A 167 -15.39 9.57 14.64
N LEU A 168 -16.06 10.28 13.74
CA LEU A 168 -15.55 10.63 12.40
C LEU A 168 -15.14 12.12 12.29
N GLY A 169 -15.05 12.83 13.41
CA GLY A 169 -14.78 14.26 13.44
C GLY A 169 -13.30 14.59 13.55
N GLU A 170 -12.97 15.81 13.96
CA GLU A 170 -11.59 16.31 14.06
C GLU A 170 -10.68 15.48 14.98
N GLN A 171 -11.25 14.78 15.96
CA GLN A 171 -10.52 13.92 16.89
C GLN A 171 -10.42 12.46 16.43
N ALA A 172 -10.81 12.18 15.19
CA ALA A 172 -10.69 10.84 14.62
C ALA A 172 -9.22 10.42 14.52
N LEU A 173 -8.95 9.14 14.77
CA LEU A 173 -7.60 8.61 14.70
C LEU A 173 -7.19 8.45 13.24
N VAL A 174 -5.93 8.73 12.94
CA VAL A 174 -5.36 8.46 11.61
C VAL A 174 -5.22 6.95 11.37
N ALA A 175 -5.48 6.53 10.12
CA ALA A 175 -5.28 5.13 9.71
C ALA A 175 -3.80 4.76 9.49
N GLY A 176 -2.88 5.69 9.72
CA GLY A 176 -1.49 5.60 9.31
C GLY A 176 -1.32 5.98 7.83
N GLY A 177 -0.09 5.92 7.33
CA GLY A 177 0.19 6.28 5.94
C GLY A 177 1.51 5.72 5.40
N SER A 178 1.66 5.66 4.09
CA SER A 178 0.72 6.15 3.08
C SER A 178 -0.32 5.12 2.61
N SER A 179 -0.28 3.87 3.07
CA SER A 179 -1.31 2.86 2.79
C SER A 179 -2.38 2.77 3.88
N GLY A 180 -2.77 3.90 4.49
CA GLY A 180 -3.77 3.93 5.57
C GLY A 180 -5.08 3.28 5.17
N ALA A 181 -5.60 3.60 3.99
CA ALA A 181 -6.85 3.03 3.51
C ALA A 181 -6.78 1.55 3.18
N SER A 182 -5.63 1.04 2.73
CA SER A 182 -5.41 -0.40 2.57
C SER A 182 -5.51 -1.13 3.92
N ALA A 183 -4.96 -0.55 4.98
CA ALA A 183 -5.03 -1.15 6.30
C ALA A 183 -6.46 -1.06 6.87
N ALA A 184 -7.08 0.10 6.73
CA ALA A 184 -8.44 0.37 7.19
C ALA A 184 -9.48 -0.49 6.47
N ALA A 185 -9.39 -0.66 5.16
CA ALA A 185 -10.32 -1.48 4.37
C ALA A 185 -10.28 -2.95 4.78
N VAL A 186 -9.08 -3.50 5.01
CA VAL A 186 -8.91 -4.87 5.50
C VAL A 186 -9.42 -5.01 6.95
N ALA A 187 -9.11 -4.04 7.81
CA ALA A 187 -9.58 -4.04 9.20
C ALA A 187 -11.12 -4.02 9.28
N SER A 188 -11.77 -3.20 8.44
CA SER A 188 -13.23 -3.06 8.36
C SER A 188 -13.94 -4.18 7.61
N GLY A 189 -13.20 -5.11 6.98
CA GLY A 189 -13.81 -6.19 6.19
C GLY A 189 -14.40 -5.75 4.85
N CYS A 190 -13.96 -4.60 4.34
CA CYS A 190 -14.30 -4.12 3.01
C CYS A 190 -13.62 -4.92 1.90
N CYS A 191 -12.56 -5.67 2.24
CA CYS A 191 -11.88 -6.62 1.36
C CYS A 191 -11.12 -7.66 2.21
N PHE A 192 -10.72 -8.78 1.60
CA PHE A 192 -9.98 -9.84 2.30
C PHE A 192 -8.46 -9.64 2.27
N ALA A 193 -7.98 -8.92 1.26
CA ALA A 193 -6.61 -8.47 1.14
C ALA A 193 -6.55 -7.13 0.43
N ALA A 194 -5.51 -6.36 0.68
CA ALA A 194 -5.25 -5.13 -0.05
C ALA A 194 -3.78 -5.02 -0.48
N LEU A 195 -3.56 -4.46 -1.66
CA LEU A 195 -2.23 -3.98 -2.05
C LEU A 195 -1.94 -2.63 -1.39
N GLY A 196 -0.70 -2.48 -0.94
CA GLY A 196 -0.11 -1.24 -0.47
C GLY A 196 1.27 -1.01 -1.10
N SER A 197 1.96 0.05 -0.68
CA SER A 197 3.37 0.27 -1.03
C SER A 197 4.12 0.79 0.18
N ASP A 198 5.33 0.30 0.41
CA ASP A 198 6.18 0.64 1.56
C ASP A 198 7.52 1.16 1.07
N THR A 199 7.74 2.46 1.26
CA THR A 199 9.01 3.14 0.95
C THR A 199 9.82 3.38 2.23
N GLY A 200 9.15 3.77 3.32
CA GLY A 200 9.78 4.07 4.61
C GLY A 200 9.01 3.55 5.82
N GLY A 201 8.08 2.61 5.62
CA GLY A 201 7.13 2.14 6.65
C GLY A 201 5.68 2.14 6.20
N SER A 202 5.40 2.53 4.95
CA SER A 202 4.06 2.87 4.48
C SER A 202 3.07 1.71 4.35
N VAL A 203 3.47 0.46 4.62
CA VAL A 203 2.57 -0.70 4.79
C VAL A 203 2.58 -1.15 6.25
N ARG A 204 3.76 -1.24 6.86
CA ARG A 204 3.91 -1.75 8.25
C ARG A 204 3.30 -0.82 9.29
N GLN A 205 3.46 0.49 9.14
CA GLN A 205 2.91 1.46 10.09
C GLN A 205 1.37 1.53 10.02
N PRO A 206 0.72 1.60 8.84
CA PRO A 206 -0.74 1.48 8.75
C PRO A 206 -1.26 0.17 9.32
N ALA A 207 -0.56 -0.95 9.04
CA ALA A 207 -0.95 -2.25 9.56
C ALA A 207 -0.95 -2.29 11.10
N ALA A 208 0.08 -1.70 11.73
CA ALA A 208 0.13 -1.55 13.18
C ALA A 208 -1.01 -0.67 13.71
N TYR A 209 -1.32 0.45 13.04
CA TYR A 209 -2.35 1.41 13.48
C TYR A 209 -3.77 0.87 13.33
N CYS A 210 -4.04 0.07 12.30
CA CYS A 210 -5.35 -0.53 12.06
C CYS A 210 -5.47 -1.95 12.60
N GLY A 211 -4.43 -2.51 13.23
CA GLY A 211 -4.48 -3.85 13.84
C GLY A 211 -4.63 -4.99 12.83
N VAL A 212 -3.90 -4.90 11.71
CA VAL A 212 -3.89 -5.93 10.65
C VAL A 212 -2.45 -6.41 10.38
N THR A 213 -2.31 -7.46 9.58
CA THR A 213 -1.01 -7.95 9.13
C THR A 213 -0.54 -7.13 7.92
N GLY A 214 0.65 -6.54 8.00
CA GLY A 214 1.29 -5.80 6.90
C GLY A 214 2.63 -6.40 6.53
N LEU A 215 2.79 -6.81 5.27
CA LEU A 215 4.01 -7.42 4.75
C LEU A 215 4.66 -6.51 3.70
N LYS A 216 5.85 -6.01 4.02
CA LYS A 216 6.80 -5.50 3.04
C LYS A 216 7.82 -6.60 2.74
N PRO A 217 7.78 -7.24 1.56
CA PRO A 217 8.76 -8.26 1.21
C PRO A 217 10.15 -7.65 0.94
N ASN A 218 11.09 -8.49 0.54
CA ASN A 218 12.39 -8.05 0.04
C ASN A 218 12.19 -7.13 -1.18
N TYR A 219 13.04 -6.12 -1.32
CA TYR A 219 13.07 -5.29 -2.52
C TYR A 219 13.28 -6.17 -3.76
N GLY A 220 12.52 -5.90 -4.82
CA GLY A 220 12.49 -6.71 -6.05
C GLY A 220 11.69 -8.02 -5.96
N ARG A 221 11.12 -8.41 -4.80
CA ARG A 221 10.32 -9.64 -4.70
C ARG A 221 8.99 -9.54 -5.45
N ILE A 222 8.38 -8.36 -5.46
CA ILE A 222 7.19 -8.03 -6.25
C ILE A 222 7.61 -6.91 -7.21
N SER A 223 7.25 -7.07 -8.48
CA SER A 223 7.56 -6.09 -9.51
C SER A 223 6.95 -4.72 -9.20
N ARG A 224 7.73 -3.68 -9.49
CA ARG A 224 7.32 -2.27 -9.42
C ARG A 224 6.75 -1.76 -10.74
N HIS A 225 6.76 -2.57 -11.80
CA HIS A 225 6.20 -2.18 -13.09
C HIS A 225 4.71 -1.82 -12.95
N GLY A 226 4.39 -0.61 -13.38
CA GLY A 226 3.07 0.00 -13.28
C GLY A 226 2.65 0.44 -11.87
N MET A 227 3.55 0.43 -10.90
CA MET A 227 3.39 1.19 -9.66
C MET A 227 4.01 2.58 -9.85
N ILE A 228 3.25 3.64 -9.59
CA ILE A 228 3.77 5.02 -9.64
C ILE A 228 4.92 5.15 -8.62
N ALA A 229 6.08 5.61 -9.07
CA ALA A 229 7.29 5.67 -8.26
C ALA A 229 7.31 6.91 -7.35
N PHE A 230 7.69 6.69 -6.09
CA PHE A 230 8.12 7.72 -5.14
C PHE A 230 9.65 7.72 -5.05
N ALA A 231 10.24 6.71 -4.41
CA ALA A 231 11.68 6.52 -4.32
C ALA A 231 12.03 5.12 -4.84
N SER A 232 12.51 5.06 -6.08
CA SER A 232 12.74 3.81 -6.82
C SER A 232 13.64 2.80 -6.13
N SER A 233 14.65 3.24 -5.36
CA SER A 233 15.54 2.33 -4.61
C SER A 233 14.92 1.76 -3.32
N LEU A 234 13.78 2.29 -2.89
CA LEU A 234 13.14 1.96 -1.62
C LEU A 234 11.74 1.37 -1.80
N ASP A 235 11.01 1.84 -2.82
CA ASP A 235 9.63 1.47 -3.09
C ASP A 235 9.48 -0.04 -3.21
N THR A 236 8.64 -0.61 -2.35
CA THR A 236 8.31 -2.03 -2.39
C THR A 236 6.79 -2.19 -2.36
N PRO A 237 6.16 -2.85 -3.35
CA PRO A 237 4.78 -3.27 -3.25
C PRO A 237 4.58 -4.12 -1.99
N GLY A 238 3.54 -3.83 -1.23
CA GLY A 238 3.24 -4.52 0.03
C GLY A 238 1.84 -5.08 0.07
N ILE A 239 1.60 -5.91 1.07
CA ILE A 239 0.38 -6.68 1.24
C ILE A 239 -0.20 -6.39 2.62
N LEU A 240 -1.50 -6.15 2.69
CA LEU A 240 -2.24 -6.03 3.94
C LEU A 240 -3.35 -7.06 3.98
N THR A 241 -3.44 -7.81 5.08
CA THR A 241 -4.41 -8.89 5.31
C THR A 241 -4.75 -9.01 6.79
N LYS A 242 -5.80 -9.77 7.14
CA LYS A 242 -6.11 -10.04 8.55
C LYS A 242 -5.12 -11.00 9.21
N THR A 243 -4.56 -11.95 8.46
CA THR A 243 -3.66 -12.96 8.99
C THR A 243 -2.36 -13.10 8.19
N ILE A 244 -1.32 -13.63 8.84
CA ILE A 244 -0.02 -13.95 8.19
C ILE A 244 -0.19 -14.98 7.08
N ARG A 245 -1.06 -15.97 7.26
CA ARG A 245 -1.34 -16.98 6.24
C ARG A 245 -1.94 -16.35 5.00
N ASP A 246 -2.89 -15.44 5.15
CA ASP A 246 -3.47 -14.71 4.03
C ASP A 246 -2.41 -13.89 3.28
N ALA A 247 -1.50 -13.21 4.00
CA ALA A 247 -0.42 -12.45 3.38
C ALA A 247 0.49 -13.34 2.52
N SER A 248 0.75 -14.57 2.98
CA SER A 248 1.55 -15.54 2.22
C SER A 248 0.86 -16.01 0.94
N ILE A 249 -0.47 -16.21 0.97
CA ILE A 249 -1.26 -16.62 -0.20
C ILE A 249 -1.18 -15.52 -1.28
N VAL A 250 -1.37 -14.27 -0.87
CA VAL A 250 -1.27 -13.11 -1.78
C VAL A 250 0.16 -12.97 -2.31
N LEU A 251 1.17 -13.10 -1.44
CA LEU A 251 2.57 -13.01 -1.86
C LEU A 251 2.92 -14.05 -2.92
N GLN A 252 2.46 -15.29 -2.76
CA GLN A 252 2.71 -16.35 -3.74
C GLN A 252 2.10 -16.06 -5.11
N ALA A 253 0.97 -15.37 -5.16
CA ALA A 253 0.34 -14.99 -6.41
C ALA A 253 1.10 -13.87 -7.14
N ILE A 254 1.61 -12.88 -6.40
CA ILE A 254 2.14 -11.64 -7.00
C ILE A 254 3.66 -11.56 -7.06
N ALA A 255 4.39 -12.42 -6.33
CA ALA A 255 5.86 -12.42 -6.31
C ALA A 255 6.47 -13.13 -7.53
N GLY A 256 7.70 -12.74 -7.87
CA GLY A 256 8.51 -13.41 -8.89
C GLY A 256 9.03 -12.49 -9.99
N PRO A 257 9.89 -13.02 -10.88
CA PRO A 257 10.59 -12.25 -11.91
C PRO A 257 9.63 -11.57 -12.86
N ASP A 258 10.01 -10.40 -13.38
CA ASP A 258 9.23 -9.64 -14.34
C ASP A 258 10.14 -9.02 -15.39
N GLY A 259 9.88 -9.29 -16.67
CA GLY A 259 10.64 -8.73 -17.78
C GLY A 259 10.45 -7.22 -17.95
N HIS A 260 9.43 -6.63 -17.34
CA HIS A 260 9.19 -5.18 -17.34
C HIS A 260 9.87 -4.44 -16.19
N ASP A 261 10.47 -5.14 -15.22
CA ASP A 261 11.14 -4.55 -14.07
C ASP A 261 12.55 -5.14 -13.91
N SER A 262 13.57 -4.40 -14.34
CA SER A 262 14.97 -4.79 -14.22
C SER A 262 15.47 -4.94 -12.78
N THR A 263 14.71 -4.50 -11.79
CA THR A 263 15.02 -4.68 -10.36
C THR A 263 14.30 -5.87 -9.73
N ALA A 264 13.41 -6.54 -10.47
CA ALA A 264 12.75 -7.74 -10.00
C ALA A 264 13.76 -8.87 -9.78
N LEU A 265 13.64 -9.55 -8.65
CA LEU A 265 14.49 -10.69 -8.34
C LEU A 265 14.23 -11.82 -9.35
N PRO A 266 15.29 -12.46 -9.88
CA PRO A 266 15.15 -13.49 -10.91
C PRO A 266 14.50 -14.77 -10.36
N ASP A 267 14.62 -15.01 -9.04
CA ASP A 267 14.17 -16.24 -8.42
C ASP A 267 12.68 -16.23 -8.09
N LYS A 268 12.01 -17.33 -8.42
CA LYS A 268 10.63 -17.59 -7.97
C LYS A 268 10.59 -17.83 -6.47
N LEU A 269 9.46 -17.47 -5.85
CA LEU A 269 9.24 -17.74 -4.44
C LEU A 269 9.00 -19.25 -4.22
N SER A 270 9.61 -19.81 -3.19
CA SER A 270 9.41 -21.22 -2.85
C SER A 270 7.98 -21.48 -2.38
N SER A 271 7.35 -22.55 -2.87
CA SER A 271 6.02 -22.99 -2.44
C SER A 271 6.00 -23.60 -1.03
N GLN A 272 7.17 -23.89 -0.43
CA GLN A 272 7.29 -24.69 0.81
C GLN A 272 7.68 -23.86 2.04
N TRP A 273 7.16 -22.64 2.19
CA TRP A 273 7.54 -21.78 3.32
C TRP A 273 7.04 -22.31 4.67
N GLU A 274 5.85 -22.93 4.75
CA GLU A 274 5.30 -23.52 5.99
C GLU A 274 6.18 -24.66 6.50
N ALA A 275 6.66 -25.52 5.59
CA ALA A 275 7.57 -26.61 5.92
C ALA A 275 8.96 -26.11 6.34
N ALA A 276 9.41 -24.97 5.80
CA ALA A 276 10.67 -24.34 6.20
C ALA A 276 10.58 -23.70 7.60
N ALA A 277 9.41 -23.15 7.95
CA ALA A 277 9.17 -22.50 9.26
C ALA A 277 9.12 -23.49 10.42
N SER A 278 8.65 -24.73 10.20
CA SER A 278 8.49 -25.75 11.25
C SER A 278 9.76 -26.49 11.64
N ARG A 279 10.87 -26.36 10.87
CA ARG A 279 12.06 -27.22 10.98
C ARG A 279 13.28 -26.58 11.65
N LYS A 280 13.20 -25.34 12.13
CA LYS A 280 14.39 -24.62 12.63
C LYS A 280 14.18 -24.13 14.06
N GLN A 281 15.20 -24.32 14.91
CA GLN A 281 15.35 -23.50 16.11
C GLN A 281 15.57 -22.05 15.66
N LEU A 282 14.56 -21.21 15.85
CA LEU A 282 14.63 -19.80 15.48
C LEU A 282 15.39 -19.03 16.56
N THR A 283 16.26 -18.12 16.11
CA THR A 283 16.83 -17.08 16.96
C THR A 283 16.28 -15.73 16.51
N VAL A 284 15.80 -14.92 17.45
CA VAL A 284 15.34 -13.55 17.20
C VAL A 284 16.27 -12.58 17.90
N GLY A 285 16.85 -11.64 17.14
CA GLY A 285 17.63 -10.53 17.66
C GLY A 285 16.74 -9.33 17.97
N VAL A 286 16.87 -8.77 19.18
CA VAL A 286 16.17 -7.55 19.62
C VAL A 286 17.20 -6.42 19.69
N PRO A 287 17.17 -5.44 18.77
CA PRO A 287 18.12 -4.34 18.79
C PRO A 287 17.86 -3.40 19.97
N LYS A 288 18.86 -3.15 20.80
CA LYS A 288 18.74 -2.23 21.94
C LYS A 288 18.38 -0.81 21.52
N GLU A 289 18.78 -0.39 20.32
CA GLU A 289 18.50 0.95 19.77
C GLU A 289 17.02 1.16 19.40
N TYR A 290 16.18 0.11 19.42
CA TYR A 290 14.73 0.25 19.23
C TYR A 290 13.98 0.65 20.51
N TYR A 291 14.62 0.51 21.68
CA TYR A 291 14.14 1.09 22.93
C TYR A 291 14.50 2.57 22.99
N VAL A 292 13.64 3.41 22.43
CA VAL A 292 13.79 4.87 22.48
C VAL A 292 12.94 5.47 23.60
N LYS A 293 13.45 6.52 24.24
CA LYS A 293 12.80 7.16 25.41
C LYS A 293 11.43 7.76 25.10
N GLU A 294 11.18 8.05 23.82
CA GLU A 294 9.94 8.64 23.31
C GLU A 294 8.81 7.62 23.17
N LEU A 295 9.07 6.31 23.29
CA LEU A 295 8.03 5.29 23.20
C LEU A 295 7.11 5.32 24.44
N PRO A 296 5.78 5.36 24.26
CA PRO A 296 4.84 5.27 25.38
C PRO A 296 5.01 3.95 26.14
N GLU A 297 4.81 3.99 27.46
CA GLU A 297 4.86 2.81 28.33
C GLU A 297 3.91 1.70 27.87
N THR A 298 2.75 2.07 27.32
CA THR A 298 1.78 1.12 26.77
C THR A 298 2.32 0.33 25.57
N ILE A 299 3.17 0.96 24.74
CA ILE A 299 3.81 0.30 23.60
C ILE A 299 4.95 -0.59 24.08
N LEU A 300 5.76 -0.11 25.03
CA LEU A 300 6.84 -0.89 25.64
C LEU A 300 6.30 -2.18 26.29
N LYS A 301 5.18 -2.11 27.02
CA LYS A 301 4.52 -3.29 27.59
C LYS A 301 4.13 -4.33 26.52
N VAL A 302 3.57 -3.90 25.39
CA VAL A 302 3.21 -4.81 24.29
C VAL A 302 4.44 -5.37 23.58
N TRP A 303 5.50 -4.57 23.45
CA TRP A 303 6.77 -4.99 22.91
C TRP A 303 7.40 -6.11 23.75
N ASP A 304 7.50 -5.91 25.06
CA ASP A 304 8.05 -6.89 26.00
C ASP A 304 7.16 -8.15 26.05
N GLN A 305 5.84 -7.98 26.02
CA GLN A 305 4.91 -9.11 25.94
C GLN A 305 5.12 -9.95 24.66
N GLY A 306 5.46 -9.32 23.54
CA GLY A 306 5.80 -10.01 22.29
C GLY A 306 7.09 -10.84 22.41
N ILE A 307 8.09 -10.32 23.12
CA ILE A 307 9.33 -11.06 23.43
C ILE A 307 9.01 -12.29 24.29
N GLU A 308 8.17 -12.14 25.31
CA GLU A 308 7.75 -13.26 26.16
C GLU A 308 7.01 -14.34 25.36
N TRP A 309 6.11 -13.96 24.44
CA TRP A 309 5.41 -14.92 23.58
C TRP A 309 6.37 -15.72 22.69
N LEU A 310 7.41 -15.07 22.16
CA LEU A 310 8.46 -15.75 21.39
C LEU A 310 9.22 -16.77 22.26
N GLN A 311 9.62 -16.37 23.47
CA GLN A 311 10.32 -17.25 24.40
C GLN A 311 9.46 -18.44 24.83
N GLN A 312 8.18 -18.21 25.13
CA GLN A 312 7.20 -19.27 25.46
C GLN A 312 6.98 -20.24 24.29
N ALA A 313 7.12 -19.76 23.05
CA ALA A 313 7.09 -20.59 21.84
C ALA A 313 8.40 -21.36 21.58
N GLY A 314 9.40 -21.25 22.47
CA GLY A 314 10.69 -21.92 22.35
C GLY A 314 11.69 -21.22 21.42
N VAL A 315 11.44 -19.96 21.07
CA VAL A 315 12.37 -19.15 20.25
C VAL A 315 13.47 -18.59 21.14
N ARG A 316 14.73 -18.72 20.70
CA ARG A 316 15.86 -18.10 21.40
C ARG A 316 15.87 -16.59 21.10
N VAL A 317 15.60 -15.77 22.11
CA VAL A 317 15.67 -14.31 21.97
C VAL A 317 17.02 -13.81 22.50
N VAL A 318 17.70 -12.98 21.72
CA VAL A 318 19.00 -12.40 22.07
C VAL A 318 18.98 -10.89 21.87
N GLU A 319 19.63 -10.15 22.77
CA GLU A 319 19.90 -8.73 22.54
C GLU A 319 20.91 -8.57 21.40
N THR A 320 20.73 -7.54 20.57
CA THR A 320 21.63 -7.17 19.46
C THR A 320 21.84 -5.66 19.43
N SER A 321 22.80 -5.19 18.63
CA SER A 321 23.08 -3.77 18.45
C SER A 321 23.13 -3.38 16.99
N LEU A 322 22.40 -2.31 16.65
CA LEU A 322 22.35 -1.63 15.36
C LEU A 322 22.62 -0.12 15.57
N PRO A 323 23.87 0.28 15.87
CA PRO A 323 24.19 1.63 16.35
C PRO A 323 23.92 2.73 15.31
N THR A 324 23.79 2.38 14.04
CA THR A 324 23.50 3.29 12.93
C THR A 324 22.00 3.57 12.75
N THR A 325 21.11 2.91 13.50
CA THR A 325 19.64 3.09 13.41
C THR A 325 19.21 4.55 13.53
N LYS A 326 19.87 5.32 14.41
CA LYS A 326 19.59 6.77 14.59
C LYS A 326 19.78 7.60 13.32
N TYR A 327 20.57 7.13 12.36
CA TYR A 327 20.78 7.79 11.07
C TYR A 327 19.82 7.34 9.98
N ALA A 328 18.98 6.32 10.24
CA ALA A 328 18.08 5.76 9.23
C ALA A 328 17.06 6.80 8.72
N LEU A 329 16.44 7.55 9.64
CA LEU A 329 15.43 8.56 9.29
C LEU A 329 16.01 9.72 8.46
N PRO A 330 17.11 10.40 8.85
CA PRO A 330 17.67 11.47 8.02
C PRO A 330 18.19 10.94 6.68
N THR A 331 18.82 9.76 6.66
CA THR A 331 19.28 9.12 5.41
C THR A 331 18.12 8.84 4.46
N TYR A 332 17.02 8.30 4.99
CA TYR A 332 15.79 8.06 4.24
C TYR A 332 15.27 9.35 3.60
N TYR A 333 15.17 10.44 4.35
CA TYR A 333 14.65 11.70 3.80
C TYR A 333 15.55 12.28 2.72
N ILE A 334 16.88 12.15 2.82
CA ILE A 334 17.78 12.59 1.77
C ILE A 334 17.55 11.78 0.48
N ILE A 335 17.57 10.45 0.57
CA ILE A 335 17.43 9.56 -0.59
C ILE A 335 16.05 9.71 -1.22
N ALA A 336 14.99 9.60 -0.40
CA ALA A 336 13.61 9.60 -0.88
C ALA A 336 13.25 10.94 -1.54
N CYS A 337 13.65 12.08 -0.96
CA CYS A 337 13.39 13.39 -1.56
C CYS A 337 14.19 13.61 -2.86
N ALA A 338 15.46 13.17 -2.91
CA ALA A 338 16.27 13.26 -4.11
C ALA A 338 15.66 12.45 -5.26
N GLU A 339 15.30 11.20 -5.02
CA GLU A 339 14.67 10.36 -6.04
C GLU A 339 13.28 10.85 -6.43
N ALA A 340 12.46 11.31 -5.48
CA ALA A 340 11.15 11.88 -5.76
C ALA A 340 11.24 13.13 -6.65
N SER A 341 12.24 13.98 -6.43
CA SER A 341 12.45 15.18 -7.25
C SER A 341 12.64 14.84 -8.73
N SER A 342 13.32 13.73 -9.01
CA SER A 342 13.54 13.17 -10.35
C SER A 342 12.31 12.41 -10.86
N ASN A 343 11.77 11.47 -10.08
CA ASN A 343 10.65 10.61 -10.50
C ASN A 343 9.40 11.42 -10.85
N LEU A 344 9.10 12.46 -10.06
CA LEU A 344 7.93 13.33 -10.26
C LEU A 344 8.19 14.46 -11.28
N SER A 345 9.36 14.55 -11.90
CA SER A 345 9.63 15.53 -12.97
C SER A 345 8.71 15.35 -14.19
N ARG A 346 8.28 14.11 -14.46
CA ARG A 346 7.43 13.74 -15.60
C ARG A 346 5.99 14.29 -15.56
N TYR A 347 5.52 14.76 -14.41
CA TYR A 347 4.17 15.27 -14.23
C TYR A 347 4.13 16.76 -14.57
N ASP A 348 3.89 17.02 -15.84
CA ASP A 348 4.16 18.31 -16.48
C ASP A 348 2.93 18.87 -17.23
N GLY A 349 1.84 18.09 -17.27
CA GLY A 349 0.58 18.43 -17.95
C GLY A 349 0.64 18.37 -19.48
N VAL A 350 1.76 17.90 -20.07
CA VAL A 350 1.92 17.86 -21.53
C VAL A 350 1.32 16.58 -22.11
N ARG A 351 1.68 15.42 -21.55
CA ARG A 351 1.28 14.11 -22.08
C ARG A 351 0.01 13.56 -21.44
N TYR A 352 -0.20 13.84 -20.15
CA TYR A 352 -1.30 13.29 -19.35
C TYR A 352 -1.46 14.06 -18.04
N GLY A 353 -2.60 13.84 -17.38
CA GLY A 353 -2.92 14.43 -16.09
C GLY A 353 -3.45 15.87 -16.21
N PHE A 354 -3.40 16.58 -15.09
CA PHE A 354 -3.82 17.97 -14.99
C PHE A 354 -2.89 18.88 -15.80
N ARG A 355 -3.48 19.90 -16.44
CA ARG A 355 -2.77 21.00 -17.08
C ARG A 355 -3.41 22.31 -16.65
N ALA A 356 -2.62 23.22 -16.09
CA ALA A 356 -3.12 24.53 -15.70
C ALA A 356 -3.55 25.35 -16.94
N GLU A 357 -4.61 26.14 -16.79
CA GLU A 357 -5.06 27.05 -17.84
C GLU A 357 -4.07 28.19 -18.04
N LEU A 358 -3.58 28.39 -19.26
CA LEU A 358 -2.67 29.47 -19.59
C LEU A 358 -3.39 30.82 -19.59
N ASN A 359 -2.71 31.85 -19.08
CA ASN A 359 -3.21 33.22 -19.20
C ASN A 359 -3.04 33.68 -20.65
N ARG A 360 -4.14 33.74 -21.40
CA ARG A 360 -4.14 33.99 -22.86
C ARG A 360 -3.59 35.37 -23.22
N ASP A 361 -3.65 36.32 -22.29
CA ASP A 361 -3.23 37.71 -22.50
C ASP A 361 -1.70 37.90 -22.48
N ALA A 362 -0.94 36.88 -22.03
CA ALA A 362 0.53 36.93 -21.99
C ALA A 362 1.20 36.43 -23.30
N ALA A 363 0.42 35.91 -24.26
CA ALA A 363 0.94 35.36 -25.51
C ALA A 363 1.07 36.44 -26.59
N THR A 364 2.11 37.27 -26.52
CA THR A 364 2.55 38.08 -27.68
C THR A 364 3.62 37.32 -28.47
N ASP A 365 3.55 37.39 -29.81
CA ASP A 365 4.16 36.45 -30.77
C ASP A 365 5.69 36.64 -30.96
N THR A 366 6.47 36.53 -29.87
CA THR A 366 7.94 36.49 -29.91
C THR A 366 8.45 35.18 -29.32
N THR A 367 9.62 34.72 -29.75
CA THR A 367 10.24 33.46 -29.29
C THR A 367 10.54 33.46 -27.79
N ASP A 368 10.93 34.60 -27.22
CA ASP A 368 11.16 34.75 -25.78
C ASP A 368 9.86 34.59 -24.98
N ASN A 369 8.73 35.04 -25.53
CA ASN A 369 7.42 34.87 -24.91
C ASN A 369 6.94 33.42 -24.97
N GLN A 370 7.28 32.66 -26.02
CA GLN A 370 6.92 31.24 -26.11
C GLN A 370 7.68 30.38 -25.08
N ALA A 371 8.99 30.63 -24.89
CA ALA A 371 9.79 29.96 -23.87
C ALA A 371 9.28 30.27 -22.45
N ASN A 372 8.96 31.53 -22.18
CA ASN A 372 8.38 31.97 -20.91
C ASN A 372 6.99 31.37 -20.67
N ALA A 373 6.14 31.30 -21.70
CA ALA A 373 4.81 30.68 -21.59
C ALA A 373 4.88 29.17 -21.32
N LEU A 374 5.84 28.46 -21.92
CA LEU A 374 6.06 27.05 -21.64
C LEU A 374 6.56 26.84 -20.20
N HIS A 375 7.51 27.67 -19.75
CA HIS A 375 8.00 27.64 -18.38
C HIS A 375 6.88 27.91 -17.37
N ASP A 376 6.06 28.94 -17.62
CA ASP A 376 4.88 29.25 -16.79
C ASP A 376 3.90 28.08 -16.75
N SER A 377 3.61 27.44 -17.90
CA SER A 377 2.74 26.27 -17.97
C SER A 377 3.21 25.15 -17.04
N TYR A 378 4.50 24.83 -17.05
CA TYR A 378 5.08 23.81 -16.17
C TYR A 378 5.00 24.22 -14.70
N CYS A 379 5.40 25.45 -14.38
CA CYS A 379 5.41 25.96 -13.01
C CYS A 379 4.01 25.97 -12.41
N ARG A 380 3.01 26.45 -13.15
CA ARG A 380 1.62 26.51 -12.70
C ARG A 380 0.99 25.13 -12.60
N THR A 381 1.15 24.28 -13.62
CA THR A 381 0.62 22.91 -13.57
C THR A 381 1.12 22.15 -12.36
N ARG A 382 2.41 22.29 -12.01
CA ARG A 382 3.02 21.62 -10.86
C ARG A 382 2.61 22.26 -9.54
N SER A 383 2.53 23.59 -9.47
CA SER A 383 2.16 24.31 -8.24
C SER A 383 0.67 24.15 -7.90
N GLU A 384 -0.19 24.12 -8.91
CA GLU A 384 -1.64 23.95 -8.76
C GLU A 384 -2.05 22.47 -8.68
N GLY A 385 -1.20 21.54 -9.13
CA GLY A 385 -1.48 20.11 -9.22
C GLY A 385 -0.94 19.29 -8.05
N PHE A 386 0.22 19.64 -7.49
CA PHE A 386 0.77 18.96 -6.30
C PHE A 386 0.34 19.65 -5.01
N GLY A 387 -0.01 18.87 -3.99
CA GLY A 387 -0.21 19.36 -2.63
C GLY A 387 1.10 19.74 -1.92
N ASP A 388 0.96 20.41 -0.78
CA ASP A 388 2.07 21.06 -0.06
C ASP A 388 3.19 20.09 0.33
N GLU A 389 2.84 18.92 0.87
CA GLU A 389 3.83 17.92 1.31
C GLU A 389 4.67 17.41 0.13
N VAL A 390 4.05 17.14 -1.01
CA VAL A 390 4.76 16.73 -2.24
C VAL A 390 5.67 17.86 -2.74
N GLN A 391 5.20 19.10 -2.70
CA GLN A 391 6.02 20.24 -3.08
C GLN A 391 7.22 20.43 -2.14
N VAL A 392 7.04 20.29 -0.82
CA VAL A 392 8.13 20.38 0.17
C VAL A 392 9.16 19.28 -0.08
N ARG A 393 8.74 18.02 -0.19
CA ARG A 393 9.69 16.90 -0.43
C ARG A 393 10.46 17.04 -1.73
N ARG A 394 9.84 17.62 -2.77
CA ARG A 394 10.53 17.92 -4.03
C ARG A 394 11.47 19.13 -3.93
N ARG A 395 11.10 20.18 -3.18
CA ARG A 395 11.86 21.45 -3.08
C ARG A 395 12.99 21.41 -2.06
N SER A 396 12.88 20.68 -0.96
CA SER A 396 13.91 20.61 0.09
C SER A 396 15.27 20.13 -0.44
N TRP A 397 15.29 19.34 -1.51
CA TRP A 397 16.51 18.98 -2.23
C TRP A 397 17.07 20.14 -3.06
N ILE A 398 16.21 20.86 -3.80
CA ILE A 398 16.60 22.00 -4.64
C ILE A 398 17.13 23.15 -3.76
N ALA A 399 16.50 23.42 -2.61
CA ALA A 399 16.91 24.47 -1.69
C ALA A 399 18.22 24.15 -0.91
N THR A 400 18.60 22.87 -0.81
CA THR A 400 19.87 22.46 -0.16
C THR A 400 21.03 22.28 -1.14
N GLY A 401 20.84 22.54 -2.45
CA GLY A 401 21.92 22.56 -3.44
C GLY A 401 22.39 23.99 -3.76
N PRO A 402 23.50 24.46 -3.15
CA PRO A 402 24.80 24.36 -3.83
C PRO A 402 25.71 23.24 -3.33
N TRP A 403 25.41 22.61 -2.19
CA TRP A 403 26.33 21.67 -1.53
C TRP A 403 26.16 20.22 -1.99
N THR A 404 24.94 19.77 -2.27
CA THR A 404 24.68 18.34 -2.54
C THR A 404 24.93 17.91 -3.99
N VAL A 405 24.85 18.83 -4.95
CA VAL A 405 25.14 18.54 -6.37
C VAL A 405 26.66 18.49 -6.66
N ARG A 406 27.50 19.13 -5.83
CA ARG A 406 28.97 19.11 -6.03
C ARG A 406 29.62 17.79 -5.64
N LEU A 407 29.13 17.10 -4.61
CA LEU A 407 29.74 15.86 -4.11
C LEU A 407 29.50 14.64 -5.00
N ALA A 408 28.42 14.63 -5.79
CA ALA A 408 28.10 13.50 -6.68
C ALA A 408 28.75 13.60 -8.08
N PHE A 409 29.17 14.80 -8.50
CA PHE A 409 29.67 15.03 -9.88
C PHE A 409 31.11 15.57 -9.98
N TYR A 410 31.73 16.03 -8.89
CA TYR A 410 33.14 16.49 -8.89
C TYR A 410 33.98 15.88 -7.77
N GLY A 411 33.86 14.56 -7.59
CA GLY A 411 34.88 13.77 -6.87
C GLY A 411 36.11 13.56 -7.75
N GLY A 412 36.87 14.63 -8.00
CA GLY A 412 38.10 14.60 -8.80
C GLY A 412 39.14 15.56 -8.23
N TRP A 413 40.04 15.00 -7.41
CA TRP A 413 41.40 15.47 -7.13
C TRP A 413 41.65 16.98 -7.01
N LYS A 414 41.83 17.45 -5.77
CA LYS A 414 43.08 18.04 -5.27
C LYS A 414 43.07 18.15 -3.75
#